data_AF-A0AAN7QP23-F1
#
_entry.id   AF-A0AAN7QP23-F1
#
_cell.length_a   1.000
_cell.length_b   1.000
_cell.length_c   1.000
_cell.angle_alpha   90.00
_cell.angle_beta   90.00
_cell.angle_gamma   90.00
#
_symmetry.space_group_name_H-M   'P 1'
#
loop_
_entity.id
_entity.type
_entity.pdbx_description
1 polymer ?
#
loop_
_entity_poly.entity_id
_entity_poly.type
_entity_poly.pdbx_seq_one_letter_code
_entity_poly.pdbx_strand_id
1 'polypeptide(L)'
;MEDGEKGNNSNASDKNNITKSTNTKIQNKLTTALVRYAIPRPISYWRKLTSNKKQKRISKRIDKDLKKDDHDYHEILVIGDKGSGKTTICKQMRVLYGNEFSEVEKRKFVKIIIQNMREGVLTLVNRAFKIEKLENIDYETKQKINFIENYNFKDENSQKFYRCVENLWNNPLLQTTISSINETPLVTATKYFVTKLDVLRCKNYLPTNDDILHCYEPTKAAVEIRFKSEYFYHKMFEIPNLKYEKRLWKQVVNGVKAILFVIPCNIFLEQRNKKPNPLSVTIKELKDFQKFAWVSSSLRYIIFLNKIDLFDETILKQTINLQECFPGFSEDKTLGVKEDCVLRNIKTFILSKFTEEVMICETTWHSWYLHFTCAVDSEATSIVYKECENIIRESYICTYQLY
;
A
#
# COMPACT_ATOMS: atom_id res chain seq x y z
N MET A 1 18.95 17.17 -70.23
CA MET A 1 17.82 16.24 -70.13
C MET A 1 18.17 15.32 -68.96
N GLU A 2 17.97 15.72 -67.70
CA GLU A 2 16.66 15.82 -66.97
C GLU A 2 15.89 14.50 -67.14
N ASP A 3 15.43 13.75 -66.13
CA ASP A 3 15.13 13.89 -64.70
C ASP A 3 15.31 12.46 -64.09
N GLY A 4 15.45 12.15 -62.79
CA GLY A 4 14.83 12.67 -61.57
C GLY A 4 13.90 11.60 -61.00
N GLU A 5 14.31 10.86 -59.95
CA GLU A 5 13.38 10.37 -58.91
C GLU A 5 14.15 9.95 -57.64
N LYS A 6 14.08 10.83 -56.63
CA LYS A 6 14.38 10.54 -55.22
C LYS A 6 13.05 10.24 -54.53
N GLY A 7 12.93 9.11 -53.85
CA GLY A 7 11.72 8.72 -53.11
C GLY A 7 12.00 8.13 -51.73
N ASN A 8 11.88 8.97 -50.71
CA ASN A 8 11.40 8.72 -49.34
C ASN A 8 12.05 7.62 -48.47
N ASN A 9 13.03 8.05 -47.67
CA ASN A 9 13.42 7.39 -46.42
C ASN A 9 13.40 8.43 -45.28
N SER A 10 12.21 8.78 -44.77
CA SER A 10 12.06 9.80 -43.72
C SER A 10 10.89 9.61 -42.73
N ASN A 11 10.23 8.44 -42.67
CA ASN A 11 9.03 8.25 -41.81
C ASN A 11 9.21 7.36 -40.56
N ALA A 12 10.43 6.87 -40.28
CA ALA A 12 10.69 6.00 -39.12
C ALA A 12 11.28 6.75 -37.90
N SER A 13 11.94 7.90 -38.10
CA SER A 13 12.55 8.71 -37.04
C SER A 13 11.52 9.55 -36.25
N ASP A 14 10.43 9.98 -36.90
CA ASP A 14 9.49 10.92 -36.29
C ASP A 14 8.46 10.24 -35.37
N LYS A 15 8.04 9.00 -35.67
CA LYS A 15 7.13 8.25 -34.78
C LYS A 15 7.77 7.83 -33.45
N ASN A 16 9.09 7.59 -33.44
CA ASN A 16 9.86 7.31 -32.22
C ASN A 16 10.16 8.57 -31.40
N ASN A 17 10.25 9.74 -32.02
CA ASN A 17 10.42 11.01 -31.32
C ASN A 17 9.09 11.54 -30.73
N ILE A 18 7.95 11.29 -31.40
CA ILE A 18 6.63 11.69 -30.89
C ILE A 18 6.21 10.84 -29.67
N THR A 19 6.49 9.53 -29.66
CA THR A 19 6.20 8.63 -28.52
C THR A 19 7.15 8.84 -27.33
N LYS A 20 8.42 9.17 -27.57
CA LYS A 20 9.33 9.63 -26.50
C LYS A 20 8.89 10.97 -25.94
N SER A 21 8.58 11.96 -26.79
CA SER A 21 8.14 13.31 -26.40
C SER A 21 6.84 13.33 -25.58
N THR A 22 5.87 12.47 -25.90
CA THR A 22 4.62 12.35 -25.12
C THR A 22 4.83 11.64 -23.79
N ASN A 23 5.68 10.61 -23.72
CA ASN A 23 6.07 9.98 -22.44
C ASN A 23 6.85 10.94 -21.53
N THR A 24 7.77 11.75 -22.07
CA THR A 24 8.49 12.76 -21.27
C THR A 24 7.56 13.89 -20.82
N LYS A 25 6.56 14.29 -21.63
CA LYS A 25 5.56 15.31 -21.24
C LYS A 25 4.57 14.81 -20.18
N ILE A 26 4.21 13.52 -20.20
CA ILE A 26 3.35 12.89 -19.19
C ILE A 26 4.14 12.67 -17.89
N GLN A 27 5.39 12.19 -17.97
CA GLN A 27 6.30 12.11 -16.81
C GLN A 27 6.57 13.48 -16.19
N ASN A 28 6.78 14.53 -17.01
CA ASN A 28 6.97 15.91 -16.52
C ASN A 28 5.70 16.51 -15.90
N LYS A 29 4.50 16.17 -16.39
CA LYS A 29 3.24 16.59 -15.75
C LYS A 29 3.00 15.88 -14.41
N LEU A 30 3.35 14.60 -14.31
CA LEU A 30 3.29 13.83 -13.05
C LEU A 30 4.30 14.34 -12.03
N THR A 31 5.55 14.65 -12.43
CA THR A 31 6.53 15.29 -11.54
C THR A 31 6.11 16.70 -11.15
N THR A 32 5.52 17.50 -12.03
CA THR A 32 5.05 18.85 -11.68
C THR A 32 3.85 18.83 -10.72
N ALA A 33 2.97 17.82 -10.82
CA ALA A 33 1.89 17.61 -9.85
C ALA A 33 2.42 17.10 -8.50
N LEU A 34 3.37 16.16 -8.50
CA LEU A 34 4.04 15.66 -7.29
C LEU A 34 4.85 16.76 -6.58
N VAL A 35 5.56 17.62 -7.33
CA VAL A 35 6.32 18.77 -6.81
C VAL A 35 5.40 19.88 -6.27
N ARG A 36 4.16 20.00 -6.77
CA ARG A 36 3.17 20.95 -6.23
C ARG A 36 2.57 20.52 -4.91
N TYR A 37 2.49 19.21 -4.64
CA TYR A 37 1.97 18.67 -3.38
C TYR A 37 3.07 18.34 -2.35
N ALA A 38 4.30 18.09 -2.78
CA ALA A 38 5.43 17.73 -1.91
C ALA A 38 6.24 18.91 -1.35
N ILE A 39 5.82 20.18 -1.57
CA ILE A 39 6.56 21.35 -1.09
C ILE A 39 5.60 22.40 -0.53
N PRO A 40 5.52 22.62 0.80
CA PRO A 40 5.12 23.92 1.32
C PRO A 40 6.26 24.91 1.03
N ARG A 41 6.14 25.72 -0.03
CA ARG A 41 7.09 26.83 -0.23
C ARG A 41 6.76 27.97 0.74
N PRO A 42 7.76 28.64 1.35
CA PRO A 42 7.55 29.88 2.08
C PRO A 42 6.81 30.93 1.24
N ILE A 43 5.88 31.66 1.87
CA ILE A 43 4.99 32.69 1.29
C ILE A 43 5.72 33.72 0.42
N SER A 44 7.01 33.96 0.65
CA SER A 44 7.83 34.89 -0.13
C SER A 44 7.91 34.54 -1.62
N TYR A 45 7.71 33.27 -2.00
CA TYR A 45 7.78 32.83 -3.40
C TYR A 45 6.51 33.18 -4.21
N TRP A 46 5.35 33.30 -3.57
CA TRP A 46 4.06 33.57 -4.24
C TRP A 46 3.77 35.08 -4.40
N ARG A 47 4.61 35.96 -3.84
CA ARG A 47 4.42 37.42 -3.88
C ARG A 47 4.68 38.06 -5.24
N LYS A 48 5.31 37.35 -6.17
CA LYS A 48 5.55 37.82 -7.55
C LYS A 48 4.67 37.03 -8.51
N LEU A 49 3.39 37.40 -8.63
CA LEU A 49 2.62 37.42 -9.88
C LEU A 49 1.15 37.83 -9.60
N THR A 50 0.83 39.01 -10.14
CA THR A 50 -0.47 39.59 -10.51
C THR A 50 -1.45 40.12 -9.45
N SER A 51 -1.85 41.37 -9.69
CA SER A 51 -2.78 42.20 -8.92
C SER A 51 -4.21 41.98 -9.42
N ASN A 52 -5.07 41.36 -8.59
CA ASN A 52 -6.52 41.39 -8.82
C ASN A 52 -7.32 41.33 -7.50
N LYS A 53 -8.39 42.14 -7.37
CA LYS A 53 -9.20 42.26 -6.13
C LYS A 53 -9.87 40.93 -5.70
N LYS A 54 -10.16 40.03 -6.65
CA LYS A 54 -10.74 38.69 -6.41
C LYS A 54 -9.72 37.74 -5.77
N GLN A 55 -8.45 37.82 -6.17
CA GLN A 55 -7.34 37.08 -5.54
C GLN A 55 -7.03 37.60 -4.14
N LYS A 56 -7.17 38.89 -3.83
CA LYS A 56 -7.00 39.38 -2.45
C LYS A 56 -8.04 38.79 -1.48
N ARG A 57 -9.27 38.53 -1.93
CA ARG A 57 -10.30 37.87 -1.11
C ARG A 57 -10.04 36.37 -0.96
N ILE A 58 -9.58 35.71 -2.02
CA ILE A 58 -9.17 34.30 -1.99
C ILE A 58 -7.92 34.12 -1.12
N SER A 59 -6.89 34.95 -1.30
CA SER A 59 -5.69 35.02 -0.45
C SER A 59 -6.07 35.27 0.99
N LYS A 60 -6.93 36.25 1.31
CA LYS A 60 -7.36 36.48 2.71
C LYS A 60 -8.14 35.30 3.31
N ARG A 61 -8.90 34.55 2.51
CA ARG A 61 -9.56 33.31 2.98
C ARG A 61 -8.53 32.20 3.20
N ILE A 62 -7.64 31.98 2.22
CA ILE A 62 -6.51 31.04 2.33
C ILE A 62 -5.65 31.39 3.55
N ASP A 63 -5.27 32.65 3.76
CA ASP A 63 -4.49 33.11 4.91
C ASP A 63 -5.24 32.92 6.24
N LYS A 64 -6.58 33.02 6.23
CA LYS A 64 -7.41 32.81 7.41
C LYS A 64 -7.64 31.33 7.71
N ASP A 65 -7.70 30.50 6.67
CA ASP A 65 -7.79 29.04 6.76
C ASP A 65 -6.42 28.44 7.13
N LEU A 66 -5.31 28.99 6.61
CA LEU A 66 -3.94 28.66 7.00
C LEU A 66 -3.65 29.06 8.45
N LYS A 67 -4.10 30.24 8.90
CA LYS A 67 -4.00 30.64 10.32
C LYS A 67 -4.87 29.80 11.26
N LYS A 68 -5.92 29.16 10.76
CA LYS A 68 -6.74 28.21 11.53
C LYS A 68 -6.10 26.81 11.62
N ASP A 69 -5.12 26.54 10.77
CA ASP A 69 -4.45 25.25 10.60
C ASP A 69 -2.96 25.37 10.99
N ASP A 70 -2.66 26.30 11.91
CA ASP A 70 -1.32 26.66 12.40
C ASP A 70 -0.79 25.66 13.45
N HIS A 71 -1.23 24.41 13.37
CA HIS A 71 -0.71 23.35 14.23
C HIS A 71 0.69 22.96 13.75
N ASP A 72 1.61 22.75 14.70
CA ASP A 72 2.90 22.14 14.41
C ASP A 72 2.66 20.65 14.08
N TYR A 73 2.63 20.34 12.79
CA TYR A 73 2.36 18.99 12.30
C TYR A 73 3.65 18.18 12.24
N HIS A 74 3.64 17.02 12.91
CA HIS A 74 4.66 16.01 12.76
C HIS A 74 4.42 15.24 11.45
N GLU A 75 5.27 15.51 10.47
CA GLU A 75 5.19 14.88 9.16
C GLU A 75 5.74 13.44 9.20
N ILE A 76 4.96 12.47 8.72
CA ILE A 76 5.31 11.05 8.63
C ILE A 76 5.22 10.59 7.17
N LEU A 77 6.29 10.05 6.63
CA LEU A 77 6.33 9.54 5.26
C LEU A 77 6.15 8.02 5.21
N VAL A 78 5.14 7.54 4.50
CA VAL A 78 4.84 6.11 4.34
C VAL A 78 5.40 5.59 3.02
N ILE A 79 6.25 4.57 3.10
CA ILE A 79 7.00 3.98 1.98
C ILE A 79 6.85 2.46 1.99
N GLY A 80 6.98 1.81 0.84
CA GLY A 80 6.87 0.37 0.71
C GLY A 80 6.32 -0.07 -0.64
N ASP A 81 6.35 -1.37 -0.88
CA ASP A 81 5.98 -1.96 -2.16
C ASP A 81 4.47 -1.87 -2.48
N LYS A 82 4.14 -2.04 -3.76
CA LYS A 82 2.73 -2.12 -4.17
C LYS A 82 2.07 -3.30 -3.47
N GLY A 83 0.94 -3.04 -2.83
CA GLY A 83 0.20 -4.06 -2.09
C GLY A 83 0.77 -4.40 -0.71
N SER A 84 1.78 -3.67 -0.20
CA SER A 84 2.30 -3.90 1.17
C SER A 84 1.34 -3.47 2.28
N GLY A 85 0.37 -2.60 1.98
CA GLY A 85 -0.66 -2.13 2.93
C GLY A 85 -0.51 -0.67 3.36
N LYS A 86 0.32 0.13 2.69
CA LYS A 86 0.46 1.59 2.97
C LYS A 86 -0.88 2.33 3.05
N THR A 87 -1.71 2.19 2.02
CA THR A 87 -3.04 2.82 1.97
C THR A 87 -3.94 2.34 3.09
N THR A 88 -3.85 1.05 3.44
CA THR A 88 -4.61 0.46 4.55
C THR A 88 -4.17 1.09 5.88
N ILE A 89 -2.87 1.24 6.13
CA ILE A 89 -2.35 1.94 7.32
C ILE A 89 -2.83 3.39 7.35
N CYS A 90 -2.78 4.11 6.22
CA CYS A 90 -3.27 5.48 6.17
C CYS A 90 -4.79 5.56 6.48
N LYS A 91 -5.59 4.67 5.90
CA LYS A 91 -7.01 4.55 6.24
C LYS A 91 -7.21 4.22 7.72
N GLN A 92 -6.40 3.33 8.28
CA GLN A 92 -6.46 2.90 9.68
C GLN A 92 -6.17 4.06 10.63
N MET A 93 -5.15 4.87 10.36
CA MET A 93 -4.87 6.08 11.16
C MET A 93 -6.02 7.08 11.08
N ARG A 94 -6.67 7.21 9.92
CA ARG A 94 -7.88 8.02 9.78
C ARG A 94 -9.04 7.47 10.61
N VAL A 95 -9.24 6.16 10.65
CA VAL A 95 -10.28 5.50 11.45
C VAL A 95 -10.03 5.69 12.95
N LEU A 96 -8.78 5.55 13.41
CA LEU A 96 -8.42 5.59 14.83
C LEU A 96 -8.36 7.01 15.39
N TYR A 97 -7.78 7.96 14.64
CA TYR A 97 -7.38 9.28 15.17
C TYR A 97 -7.84 10.45 14.29
N GLY A 98 -8.39 10.16 13.11
CA GLY A 98 -8.84 11.16 12.15
C GLY A 98 -10.34 11.39 12.19
N ASN A 99 -10.83 12.13 11.19
CA ASN A 99 -12.26 12.23 10.96
C ASN A 99 -12.79 10.93 10.36
N GLU A 100 -13.88 10.43 10.94
CA GLU A 100 -14.61 9.29 10.38
C GLU A 100 -14.96 9.51 8.91
N PHE A 101 -15.10 8.40 8.18
CA PHE A 101 -15.62 8.45 6.82
C PHE A 101 -17.08 8.88 6.87
N SER A 102 -17.40 9.98 6.19
CA SER A 102 -18.78 10.43 6.04
C SER A 102 -19.61 9.40 5.27
N GLU A 103 -20.93 9.41 5.45
CA GLU A 103 -21.88 8.60 4.67
C GLU A 103 -21.62 8.67 3.15
N VAL A 104 -21.32 9.87 2.65
CA VAL A 104 -21.06 10.12 1.22
C VAL A 104 -19.74 9.47 0.78
N GLU A 105 -18.72 9.46 1.63
CA GLU A 105 -17.47 8.73 1.36
C GLU A 105 -17.68 7.22 1.44
N LYS A 106 -18.35 6.74 2.49
CA LYS A 106 -18.68 5.31 2.67
C LYS A 106 -19.41 4.76 1.45
N ARG A 107 -20.42 5.47 0.91
CA ARG A 107 -21.15 5.05 -0.30
C ARG A 107 -20.27 4.88 -1.53
N LYS A 108 -19.21 5.69 -1.69
CA LYS A 108 -18.27 5.53 -2.82
C LYS A 108 -17.52 4.18 -2.77
N PHE A 109 -17.32 3.61 -1.58
CA PHE A 109 -16.68 2.31 -1.42
C PHE A 109 -17.55 1.15 -1.88
N VAL A 110 -18.88 1.28 -1.95
CA VAL A 110 -19.76 0.20 -2.45
C VAL A 110 -19.33 -0.25 -3.85
N LYS A 111 -19.08 0.70 -4.76
CA LYS A 111 -18.58 0.40 -6.10
C LYS A 111 -17.21 -0.27 -6.09
N ILE A 112 -16.32 0.15 -5.19
CA ILE A 112 -14.98 -0.42 -5.03
C ILE A 112 -15.06 -1.86 -4.54
N ILE A 113 -15.95 -2.16 -3.58
CA ILE A 113 -16.18 -3.50 -3.03
C ILE A 113 -16.67 -4.45 -4.14
N ILE A 114 -17.68 -4.02 -4.91
CA ILE A 114 -18.20 -4.80 -6.05
C ILE A 114 -17.09 -5.03 -7.09
N GLN A 115 -16.30 -4.00 -7.38
CA GLN A 115 -15.17 -4.13 -8.31
C GLN A 115 -14.10 -5.09 -7.77
N ASN A 116 -13.78 -5.05 -6.47
CA ASN A 116 -12.82 -5.97 -5.87
C ASN A 116 -13.28 -7.42 -5.96
N MET A 117 -14.54 -7.72 -5.65
CA MET A 117 -15.10 -9.06 -5.79
C MET A 117 -15.07 -9.54 -7.25
N ARG A 118 -15.49 -8.70 -8.20
CA ARG A 118 -15.43 -9.01 -9.62
C ARG A 118 -14.01 -9.36 -10.06
N GLU A 119 -13.07 -8.44 -9.82
CA GLU A 119 -11.69 -8.61 -10.29
C GLU A 119 -10.97 -9.75 -9.57
N GLY A 120 -11.27 -10.01 -8.30
CA GLY A 120 -10.74 -11.15 -7.56
C GLY A 120 -11.23 -12.48 -8.10
N VAL A 121 -12.53 -12.64 -8.35
CA VAL A 121 -13.09 -13.84 -8.99
C VAL A 121 -12.50 -14.04 -10.39
N LEU A 122 -12.42 -13.00 -11.21
CA LEU A 122 -11.83 -13.09 -12.56
C LEU A 122 -10.34 -13.41 -12.52
N THR A 123 -9.61 -12.94 -11.50
CA THR A 123 -8.20 -13.32 -11.28
C THR A 123 -8.07 -14.82 -11.05
N LEU A 124 -8.97 -15.41 -10.26
CA LEU A 124 -8.99 -16.85 -10.00
C LEU A 124 -9.35 -17.65 -11.25
N VAL A 125 -10.39 -17.23 -11.98
CA VAL A 125 -10.81 -17.86 -13.25
C VAL A 125 -9.66 -17.85 -14.26
N ASN A 126 -9.04 -16.69 -14.48
CA ASN A 126 -7.89 -16.57 -15.39
C ASN A 126 -6.71 -17.44 -14.97
N ARG A 127 -6.45 -17.57 -13.66
CA ARG A 127 -5.38 -18.43 -13.17
C ARG A 127 -5.69 -19.90 -13.40
N ALA A 128 -6.92 -20.31 -13.13
CA ALA A 128 -7.36 -21.68 -13.30
C ALA A 128 -7.34 -22.12 -14.78
N PHE A 129 -7.64 -21.21 -15.73
CA PHE A 129 -7.48 -21.45 -17.17
C PHE A 129 -6.02 -21.68 -17.55
N LYS A 130 -5.09 -20.91 -16.97
CA LYS A 130 -3.65 -21.06 -17.22
C LYS A 130 -3.03 -22.35 -16.65
N ILE A 131 -3.68 -23.00 -15.67
CA ILE A 131 -3.23 -24.28 -15.11
C ILE A 131 -3.95 -25.45 -15.81
N GLU A 132 -4.67 -25.19 -16.91
CA GLU A 132 -5.47 -26.19 -17.66
C GLU A 132 -6.50 -26.94 -16.79
N LYS A 133 -6.79 -26.45 -15.58
CA LYS A 133 -7.81 -27.03 -14.67
C LYS A 133 -9.24 -26.80 -15.15
N LEU A 134 -9.42 -26.00 -16.20
CA LEU A 134 -10.72 -25.49 -16.67
C LEU A 134 -11.07 -25.90 -18.11
N GLU A 135 -10.40 -26.91 -18.68
CA GLU A 135 -10.71 -27.36 -20.05
C GLU A 135 -12.15 -27.92 -20.17
N ASN A 136 -12.70 -28.49 -19.09
CA ASN A 136 -14.05 -29.07 -19.02
C ASN A 136 -15.02 -28.30 -18.11
N ILE A 137 -15.05 -26.96 -18.16
CA ILE A 137 -16.09 -26.19 -17.47
C ILE A 137 -17.46 -26.41 -18.14
N ASP A 138 -18.48 -26.67 -17.32
CA ASP A 138 -19.88 -26.74 -17.72
C ASP A 138 -20.41 -25.43 -18.32
N TYR A 139 -21.46 -25.52 -19.14
CA TYR A 139 -22.01 -24.35 -19.83
C TYR A 139 -22.53 -23.26 -18.87
N GLU A 140 -23.05 -23.65 -17.70
CA GLU A 140 -23.61 -22.72 -16.72
C GLU A 140 -22.53 -21.86 -16.06
N THR A 141 -21.41 -22.46 -15.69
CA THR A 141 -20.23 -21.76 -15.14
C THR A 141 -19.64 -20.80 -16.18
N LYS A 142 -19.59 -21.19 -17.47
CA LYS A 142 -19.16 -20.27 -18.56
C LYS A 142 -20.09 -19.05 -18.67
N GLN A 143 -21.40 -19.23 -18.56
CA GLN A 143 -22.35 -18.12 -18.56
C GLN A 143 -22.15 -17.18 -17.35
N LYS A 144 -21.88 -17.74 -16.16
CA LYS A 144 -21.60 -16.94 -14.95
C LYS A 144 -20.32 -16.12 -15.11
N ILE A 145 -19.25 -16.71 -15.65
CA ILE A 145 -17.99 -15.99 -15.93
C ILE A 145 -18.25 -14.81 -16.89
N ASN A 146 -18.89 -15.07 -18.03
CA ASN A 146 -19.21 -14.05 -19.03
C ASN A 146 -20.09 -12.92 -18.44
N PHE A 147 -21.04 -13.26 -17.57
CA PHE A 147 -21.85 -12.28 -16.86
C PHE A 147 -21.01 -11.37 -15.95
N ILE A 148 -20.07 -11.94 -15.17
CA ILE A 148 -19.18 -11.17 -14.28
C ILE A 148 -18.21 -10.30 -15.08
N GLU A 149 -17.66 -10.80 -16.19
CA GLU A 149 -16.76 -10.06 -17.08
C GLU A 149 -17.44 -8.83 -17.70
N ASN A 150 -18.69 -8.97 -18.10
CA ASN A 150 -19.46 -7.90 -18.74
C ASN A 150 -20.33 -7.10 -17.77
N TYR A 151 -20.19 -7.35 -16.46
CA TYR A 151 -21.00 -6.69 -15.44
C TYR A 151 -20.78 -5.16 -15.47
N ASN A 152 -21.87 -4.42 -15.66
CA ASN A 152 -21.85 -2.96 -15.62
C ASN A 152 -22.54 -2.47 -14.34
N PHE A 153 -21.88 -1.55 -13.62
CA PHE A 153 -22.30 -1.00 -12.33
C PHE A 153 -23.52 -0.07 -12.39
N LYS A 154 -24.41 -0.25 -13.39
CA LYS A 154 -25.60 0.59 -13.54
C LYS A 154 -26.67 0.28 -12.50
N ASP A 155 -26.66 -0.93 -11.96
CA ASP A 155 -27.47 -1.33 -10.82
C ASP A 155 -26.58 -1.57 -9.60
N GLU A 156 -26.69 -0.73 -8.57
CA GLU A 156 -25.93 -0.85 -7.31
C GLU A 156 -26.30 -2.11 -6.50
N ASN A 157 -27.29 -2.91 -6.95
CA ASN A 157 -27.86 -4.03 -6.20
C ASN A 157 -28.33 -5.19 -7.09
N SER A 158 -27.54 -5.62 -8.09
CA SER A 158 -27.95 -6.79 -8.87
C SER A 158 -27.75 -8.08 -8.04
N GLN A 159 -28.85 -8.63 -7.52
CA GLN A 159 -28.84 -9.92 -6.82
C GLN A 159 -28.18 -11.04 -7.64
N LYS A 160 -28.30 -10.94 -8.97
CA LYS A 160 -27.64 -11.83 -9.92
C LYS A 160 -26.10 -11.80 -9.80
N PHE A 161 -25.50 -10.62 -9.61
CA PHE A 161 -24.04 -10.50 -9.42
C PHE A 161 -23.57 -11.25 -8.18
N TYR A 162 -24.19 -10.99 -7.03
CA TYR A 162 -23.80 -11.65 -5.78
C TYR A 162 -23.93 -13.17 -5.87
N ARG A 163 -25.01 -13.69 -6.47
CA ARG A 163 -25.17 -15.13 -6.73
C ARG A 163 -24.09 -15.68 -7.66
N CYS A 164 -23.75 -14.97 -8.73
CA CYS A 164 -22.68 -15.41 -9.64
C CYS A 164 -21.32 -15.44 -8.94
N VAL A 165 -20.99 -14.41 -8.15
CA VAL A 165 -19.77 -14.36 -7.33
C VAL A 165 -19.73 -15.52 -6.34
N GLU A 166 -20.81 -15.77 -5.60
CA GLU A 166 -20.92 -16.86 -4.63
C GLU A 166 -20.70 -18.24 -5.27
N ASN A 167 -21.38 -18.49 -6.40
CA ASN A 167 -21.25 -19.75 -7.13
C ASN A 167 -19.85 -19.96 -7.69
N LEU A 168 -19.24 -18.93 -8.26
CA LEU A 168 -17.89 -19.03 -8.80
C LEU A 168 -16.87 -19.17 -7.68
N TRP A 169 -17.01 -18.42 -6.58
CA TRP A 169 -16.12 -18.54 -5.44
C TRP A 169 -16.14 -19.96 -4.88
N ASN A 170 -17.33 -20.53 -4.66
CA ASN A 170 -17.47 -21.87 -4.09
C ASN A 170 -17.24 -23.01 -5.10
N ASN A 171 -16.94 -22.72 -6.36
CA ASN A 171 -16.68 -23.74 -7.36
C ASN A 171 -15.42 -24.57 -6.97
N PRO A 172 -15.50 -25.91 -6.87
CA PRO A 172 -14.38 -26.74 -6.44
C PRO A 172 -13.10 -26.54 -7.25
N LEU A 173 -13.20 -26.37 -8.57
CA LEU A 173 -12.03 -26.15 -9.44
C LEU A 173 -11.34 -24.82 -9.10
N LEU A 174 -12.12 -23.76 -8.85
CA LEU A 174 -11.61 -22.46 -8.46
C LEU A 174 -11.03 -22.49 -7.04
N GLN A 175 -11.64 -23.22 -6.11
CA GLN A 175 -11.10 -23.43 -4.75
C GLN A 175 -9.74 -24.14 -4.77
N THR A 176 -9.55 -25.17 -5.61
CA THR A 176 -8.20 -25.77 -5.75
C THR A 176 -7.17 -24.81 -6.35
N THR A 177 -7.61 -23.78 -7.07
CA THR A 177 -6.73 -22.75 -7.64
C THR A 177 -6.35 -21.74 -6.57
N ILE A 178 -7.27 -21.36 -5.68
CA ILE A 178 -7.01 -20.50 -4.51
C ILE A 178 -5.88 -21.08 -3.65
N SER A 179 -5.90 -22.38 -3.36
CA SER A 179 -4.84 -23.00 -2.55
C SER A 179 -3.46 -23.00 -3.21
N SER A 180 -3.38 -22.76 -4.53
CA SER A 180 -2.14 -22.81 -5.32
C SER A 180 -1.61 -21.43 -5.73
N ILE A 181 -2.39 -20.37 -5.56
CA ILE A 181 -2.03 -19.02 -5.99
C ILE A 181 -1.41 -18.25 -4.83
N ASN A 182 -0.32 -17.52 -5.09
CA ASN A 182 0.15 -16.50 -4.16
C ASN A 182 -0.98 -15.47 -3.99
N GLU A 183 -1.37 -15.19 -2.75
CA GLU A 183 -2.47 -14.28 -2.48
C GLU A 183 -2.21 -12.91 -3.11
N THR A 184 -3.09 -12.51 -4.03
CA THR A 184 -3.08 -11.16 -4.60
C THR A 184 -3.99 -10.26 -3.77
N PRO A 185 -3.76 -8.93 -3.73
CA PRO A 185 -4.60 -8.01 -2.95
C PRO A 185 -6.10 -8.12 -3.28
N LEU A 186 -6.45 -8.41 -4.55
CA LEU A 186 -7.83 -8.59 -4.99
C LEU A 186 -8.44 -9.90 -4.50
N VAL A 187 -7.66 -10.99 -4.50
CA VAL A 187 -8.11 -12.29 -3.97
C VAL A 187 -8.31 -12.20 -2.46
N THR A 188 -7.39 -11.59 -1.73
CA THR A 188 -7.51 -11.35 -0.28
C THR A 188 -8.75 -10.50 0.05
N ALA A 189 -8.96 -9.38 -0.67
CA ALA A 189 -10.16 -8.56 -0.49
C ALA A 189 -11.45 -9.34 -0.79
N THR A 190 -11.44 -10.16 -1.85
CA THR A 190 -12.61 -10.98 -2.22
C THR A 190 -12.90 -12.02 -1.15
N LYS A 191 -11.89 -12.69 -0.59
CA LYS A 191 -12.02 -13.65 0.52
C LYS A 191 -12.72 -13.03 1.72
N TYR A 192 -12.48 -11.75 2.01
CA TYR A 192 -13.21 -11.01 3.05
C TYR A 192 -14.66 -10.72 2.65
N PHE A 193 -14.92 -10.21 1.44
CA PHE A 193 -16.27 -9.80 1.06
C PHE A 193 -17.23 -10.95 0.78
N VAL A 194 -16.74 -12.09 0.29
CA VAL A 194 -17.59 -13.27 0.06
C VAL A 194 -18.19 -13.85 1.35
N THR A 195 -17.56 -13.65 2.51
CA THR A 195 -18.15 -14.08 3.80
C THR A 195 -19.28 -13.17 4.27
N LYS A 196 -19.47 -12.01 3.63
CA LYS A 196 -20.45 -10.98 4.01
C LYS A 196 -21.53 -10.76 2.95
N LEU A 197 -21.68 -11.68 1.99
CA LEU A 197 -22.57 -11.51 0.84
C LEU A 197 -24.03 -11.22 1.21
N ASP A 198 -24.52 -11.75 2.33
CA ASP A 198 -25.89 -11.52 2.82
C ASP A 198 -26.12 -10.06 3.23
N VAL A 199 -25.10 -9.40 3.78
CA VAL A 199 -25.17 -7.98 4.13
C VAL A 199 -24.93 -7.12 2.89
N LEU A 200 -23.96 -7.50 2.04
CA LEU A 200 -23.62 -6.74 0.83
C LEU A 200 -24.76 -6.66 -0.18
N ARG A 201 -25.62 -7.69 -0.25
CA ARG A 201 -26.77 -7.72 -1.16
C ARG A 201 -27.97 -6.87 -0.73
N CYS A 202 -27.92 -6.24 0.45
CA CYS A 202 -28.97 -5.36 0.95
C CYS A 202 -28.97 -4.02 0.23
N LYS A 203 -30.16 -3.53 -0.18
CA LYS A 203 -30.29 -2.27 -0.95
C LYS A 203 -29.70 -1.03 -0.26
N ASN A 204 -29.73 -1.02 1.07
CA ASN A 204 -29.27 0.10 1.89
C ASN A 204 -27.92 -0.20 2.55
N TYR A 205 -27.15 -1.15 2.02
CA TYR A 205 -25.83 -1.47 2.53
C TYR A 205 -24.95 -0.23 2.55
N LEU A 206 -24.32 0.00 3.69
CA LEU A 206 -23.34 1.05 3.92
C LEU A 206 -22.06 0.39 4.44
N PRO A 207 -20.91 0.59 3.76
CA PRO A 207 -19.65 0.00 4.20
C PRO A 207 -19.26 0.43 5.61
N THR A 208 -18.86 -0.54 6.43
CA THR A 208 -18.23 -0.29 7.72
C THR A 208 -16.79 0.18 7.53
N ASN A 209 -16.16 0.64 8.62
CA ASN A 209 -14.73 0.95 8.59
C ASN A 209 -13.90 -0.29 8.21
N ASP A 210 -14.26 -1.48 8.71
CA ASP A 210 -13.60 -2.73 8.34
C ASP A 210 -13.74 -3.04 6.85
N ASP A 211 -14.93 -2.83 6.27
CA ASP A 211 -15.14 -3.00 4.83
C ASP A 211 -14.21 -2.07 4.02
N ILE A 212 -14.05 -0.82 4.48
CA ILE A 212 -13.17 0.17 3.84
C ILE A 212 -11.69 -0.21 3.94
N LEU A 213 -11.27 -0.80 5.05
CA LEU A 213 -9.90 -1.27 5.28
C LEU A 213 -9.54 -2.46 4.39
N HIS A 214 -10.51 -3.35 4.11
CA HIS A 214 -10.34 -4.50 3.22
C HIS A 214 -10.47 -4.15 1.72
N CYS A 215 -10.96 -2.95 1.38
CA CYS A 215 -10.99 -2.47 -0.01
C CYS A 215 -9.58 -2.24 -0.56
N TYR A 216 -9.30 -2.85 -1.71
CA TYR A 216 -8.09 -2.62 -2.50
C TYR A 216 -8.36 -1.67 -3.67
N GLU A 217 -7.70 -0.51 -3.67
CA GLU A 217 -7.60 0.35 -4.84
C GLU A 217 -6.13 0.75 -5.05
N PRO A 218 -5.57 0.61 -6.25
CA PRO A 218 -4.22 1.10 -6.52
C PRO A 218 -4.10 2.61 -6.30
N THR A 219 -3.13 3.04 -5.49
CA THR A 219 -2.83 4.46 -5.25
C THR A 219 -2.40 5.14 -6.55
N LYS A 220 -3.22 6.07 -7.06
CA LYS A 220 -2.97 6.80 -8.33
C LYS A 220 -2.28 8.15 -8.12
N ALA A 221 -2.40 8.73 -6.92
CA ALA A 221 -1.86 10.04 -6.57
C ALA A 221 -1.36 10.02 -5.12
N ALA A 222 -0.54 11.01 -4.75
CA ALA A 222 -0.13 11.19 -3.37
C ALA A 222 -1.36 11.44 -2.49
N VAL A 223 -1.43 10.76 -1.35
CA VAL A 223 -2.51 10.90 -0.37
C VAL A 223 -1.92 11.48 0.90
N GLU A 224 -2.57 12.53 1.41
CA GLU A 224 -2.26 13.14 2.69
C GLU A 224 -3.43 12.89 3.63
N ILE A 225 -3.11 12.42 4.83
CA ILE A 225 -4.07 12.36 5.94
C ILE A 225 -3.56 13.21 7.08
N ARG A 226 -4.49 13.80 7.82
CA ARG A 226 -4.22 14.55 9.04
C ARG A 226 -5.04 13.96 10.17
N PHE A 227 -4.40 13.81 11.31
CA PHE A 227 -5.03 13.28 12.50
C PHE A 227 -4.33 13.82 13.74
N LYS A 228 -5.02 13.77 14.87
CA LYS A 228 -4.49 14.23 16.16
C LYS A 228 -4.34 13.01 17.06
N SER A 229 -3.12 12.75 17.51
CA SER A 229 -2.86 11.77 18.57
C SER A 229 -2.91 12.45 19.95
N GLU A 230 -2.51 11.74 21.00
CA GLU A 230 -2.52 12.30 22.35
C GLU A 230 -1.62 13.54 22.46
N TYR A 231 -0.42 13.49 21.87
CA TYR A 231 0.60 14.52 22.05
C TYR A 231 0.76 15.45 20.83
N PHE A 232 0.49 14.96 19.62
CA PHE A 232 0.87 15.67 18.39
C PHE A 232 -0.25 15.72 17.35
N TYR A 233 -0.19 16.75 16.52
CA TYR A 233 -0.89 16.74 15.24
C TYR A 233 0.02 16.07 14.21
N HIS A 234 -0.48 15.05 13.52
CA HIS A 234 0.28 14.31 12.52
C HIS A 234 -0.21 14.59 11.12
N LYS A 235 0.73 14.59 10.19
CA LYS A 235 0.46 14.66 8.76
C LYS A 235 1.18 13.49 8.10
N MET A 236 0.42 12.49 7.66
CA MET A 236 0.96 11.27 7.09
C MET A 236 0.77 11.25 5.58
N PHE A 237 1.84 10.95 4.85
CA PHE A 237 1.87 10.98 3.39
C PHE A 237 2.12 9.59 2.82
N GLU A 238 1.25 9.17 1.91
CA GLU A 238 1.52 8.04 1.01
C GLU A 238 1.85 8.58 -0.38
N ILE A 239 3.05 8.29 -0.87
CA ILE A 239 3.44 8.63 -2.24
C ILE A 239 3.50 7.36 -3.10
N PRO A 240 2.68 7.25 -4.16
CA PRO A 240 2.68 6.08 -5.02
C PRO A 240 4.03 5.96 -5.74
N ASN A 241 4.54 4.73 -5.86
CA ASN A 241 5.76 4.42 -6.61
C ASN A 241 7.01 5.21 -6.17
N LEU A 242 7.04 5.78 -4.96
CA LEU A 242 8.16 6.60 -4.48
C LEU A 242 9.49 5.85 -4.56
N LYS A 243 9.48 4.55 -4.31
CA LYS A 243 10.62 3.63 -4.48
C LYS A 243 11.32 3.75 -5.83
N TYR A 244 10.58 4.01 -6.91
CA TYR A 244 11.12 4.13 -8.26
C TYR A 244 11.55 5.56 -8.62
N GLU A 245 11.14 6.56 -7.82
CA GLU A 245 11.39 7.97 -8.07
C GLU A 245 12.50 8.52 -7.15
N LYS A 246 13.69 7.93 -7.23
CA LYS A 246 14.86 8.28 -6.38
C LYS A 246 15.19 9.78 -6.36
N ARG A 247 14.86 10.51 -7.44
CA ARG A 247 15.04 11.97 -7.56
C ARG A 247 14.21 12.76 -6.55
N LEU A 248 13.07 12.21 -6.12
CA LEU A 248 12.17 12.85 -5.17
C LEU A 248 12.55 12.58 -3.71
N TRP A 249 13.37 11.55 -3.42
CA TRP A 249 13.67 11.12 -2.05
C TRP A 249 14.20 12.25 -1.17
N LYS A 250 15.20 13.01 -1.66
CA LYS A 250 15.73 14.16 -0.92
C LYS A 250 14.68 15.25 -0.65
N GLN A 251 13.72 15.41 -1.57
CA GLN A 251 12.68 16.44 -1.44
C GLN A 251 11.63 16.04 -0.42
N VAL A 252 11.23 14.76 -0.43
CA VAL A 252 10.16 14.25 0.44
C VAL A 252 10.63 13.91 1.85
N VAL A 253 11.92 13.66 2.06
CA VAL A 253 12.49 13.39 3.39
C VAL A 253 12.72 14.68 4.17
N ASN A 254 12.91 15.81 3.50
CA ASN A 254 13.19 17.06 4.17
C ASN A 254 11.97 17.55 4.96
N GLY A 255 12.13 17.74 6.27
CA GLY A 255 11.06 18.19 7.18
C GLY A 255 10.26 17.08 7.85
N VAL A 256 10.42 15.83 7.39
CA VAL A 256 9.74 14.66 7.98
C VAL A 256 10.37 14.29 9.31
N LYS A 257 9.54 13.91 10.29
CA LYS A 257 9.96 13.47 11.63
C LYS A 257 10.16 11.95 11.71
N ALA A 258 9.39 11.19 10.94
CA ALA A 258 9.53 9.74 10.86
C ALA A 258 9.26 9.19 9.46
N ILE A 259 10.00 8.16 9.09
CA ILE A 259 9.74 7.36 7.89
C ILE A 259 9.17 6.01 8.35
N LEU A 260 8.01 5.67 7.80
CA LEU A 260 7.33 4.41 8.02
C LEU A 260 7.44 3.51 6.78
N PHE A 261 8.28 2.49 6.85
CA PHE A 261 8.41 1.47 5.82
C PHE A 261 7.44 0.31 6.06
N VAL A 262 6.60 0.03 5.08
CA VAL A 262 5.59 -1.02 5.14
C VAL A 262 6.02 -2.17 4.23
N ILE A 263 6.32 -3.31 4.85
CA ILE A 263 6.81 -4.53 4.20
C ILE A 263 5.83 -5.65 4.52
N PRO A 264 5.27 -6.36 3.52
CA PRO A 264 4.36 -7.45 3.82
C PRO A 264 5.15 -8.69 4.29
N CYS A 265 4.72 -9.33 5.37
CA CYS A 265 5.39 -10.48 5.97
C CYS A 265 5.51 -11.69 5.02
N ASN A 266 4.60 -11.80 4.05
CA ASN A 266 4.66 -12.86 3.05
C ASN A 266 5.95 -12.84 2.21
N ILE A 267 6.69 -11.73 2.19
CA ILE A 267 8.00 -11.65 1.53
C ILE A 267 9.02 -12.62 2.13
N PHE A 268 8.88 -12.96 3.41
CA PHE A 268 9.74 -13.91 4.12
C PHE A 268 9.42 -15.37 3.78
N LEU A 269 8.25 -15.62 3.17
CA LEU A 269 7.81 -16.95 2.74
C LEU A 269 8.23 -17.28 1.29
N GLU A 270 8.80 -16.31 0.58
CA GLU A 270 9.29 -16.51 -0.78
C GLU A 270 10.62 -17.29 -0.75
N GLN A 271 10.74 -18.31 -1.59
CA GLN A 271 11.96 -19.13 -1.68
C GLN A 271 13.20 -18.25 -1.95
N ARG A 272 14.27 -18.48 -1.17
CA ARG A 272 15.54 -17.73 -1.31
C ARG A 272 16.19 -17.87 -2.68
N ASN A 273 15.93 -18.97 -3.38
CA ASN A 273 16.52 -19.26 -4.70
C ASN A 273 15.89 -18.47 -5.86
N LYS A 274 14.73 -17.82 -5.64
CA LYS A 274 14.11 -16.94 -6.64
C LYS A 274 15.04 -15.78 -6.95
N LYS A 275 15.36 -15.53 -8.23
CA LYS A 275 16.25 -14.44 -8.66
C LYS A 275 15.50 -13.40 -9.52
N PRO A 276 15.50 -12.11 -9.14
CA PRO A 276 15.99 -11.58 -7.87
C PRO A 276 15.08 -12.00 -6.70
N ASN A 277 15.67 -12.22 -5.52
CA ASN A 277 14.89 -12.54 -4.33
C ASN A 277 14.17 -11.27 -3.83
N PRO A 278 12.85 -11.30 -3.62
CA PRO A 278 12.09 -10.12 -3.21
C PRO A 278 12.61 -9.48 -1.91
N LEU A 279 12.91 -10.28 -0.88
CA LEU A 279 13.43 -9.78 0.40
C LEU A 279 14.77 -9.07 0.21
N SER A 280 15.70 -9.65 -0.55
CA SER A 280 16.98 -9.01 -0.85
C SER A 280 16.83 -7.69 -1.59
N VAL A 281 15.86 -7.59 -2.50
CA VAL A 281 15.53 -6.32 -3.19
C VAL A 281 15.01 -5.28 -2.20
N THR A 282 14.08 -5.65 -1.31
CA THR A 282 13.54 -4.76 -0.28
C THR A 282 14.62 -4.29 0.71
N ILE A 283 15.52 -5.18 1.16
CA ILE A 283 16.62 -4.82 2.07
C ILE A 283 17.58 -3.83 1.39
N LYS A 284 17.92 -4.06 0.12
CA LYS A 284 18.76 -3.12 -0.65
C LYS A 284 18.11 -1.74 -0.72
N GLU A 285 16.79 -1.66 -0.86
CA GLU A 285 16.08 -0.40 -0.94
C GLU A 285 16.00 0.33 0.39
N LEU A 286 15.81 -0.37 1.50
CA LEU A 286 15.91 0.23 2.84
C LEU A 286 17.28 0.87 3.04
N LYS A 287 18.35 0.14 2.69
CA LYS A 287 19.73 0.63 2.77
C LYS A 287 19.97 1.82 1.84
N ASP A 288 19.50 1.74 0.60
CA ASP A 288 19.59 2.85 -0.35
C ASP A 288 18.87 4.09 0.20
N PHE A 289 17.64 3.94 0.70
CA PHE A 289 16.85 5.06 1.23
C PHE A 289 17.52 5.69 2.45
N GLN A 290 18.01 4.86 3.37
CA GLN A 290 18.73 5.32 4.55
C GLN A 290 19.94 6.19 4.18
N LYS A 291 20.73 5.81 3.17
CA LYS A 291 21.86 6.63 2.68
C LYS A 291 21.45 8.03 2.21
N PHE A 292 20.24 8.18 1.64
CA PHE A 292 19.74 9.49 1.20
C PHE A 292 19.09 10.28 2.35
N ALA A 293 18.55 9.59 3.34
CA ALA A 293 17.84 10.18 4.48
C ALA A 293 18.73 10.46 5.70
N TRP A 294 20.02 10.08 5.65
CA TRP A 294 21.08 10.30 6.65
C TRP A 294 21.38 11.77 7.03
N VAL A 295 20.53 12.70 6.61
CA VAL A 295 20.72 14.15 6.75
C VAL A 295 20.29 14.66 8.14
N SER A 296 19.52 13.88 8.93
CA SER A 296 19.00 14.34 10.23
C SER A 296 19.05 13.26 11.32
N SER A 297 19.75 13.54 12.42
CA SER A 297 19.81 12.70 13.64
C SER A 297 18.48 12.61 14.41
N SER A 298 17.55 13.53 14.15
CA SER A 298 16.20 13.53 14.74
C SER A 298 15.19 12.68 13.96
N LEU A 299 15.56 12.19 12.77
CA LEU A 299 14.68 11.37 11.94
C LEU A 299 14.58 9.95 12.49
N ARG A 300 13.36 9.44 12.65
CA ARG A 300 13.09 8.07 13.11
C ARG A 300 12.72 7.16 11.95
N TYR A 301 13.26 5.95 11.96
CA TYR A 301 13.04 4.94 10.93
C TYR A 301 12.25 3.77 11.51
N ILE A 302 11.00 3.61 11.08
CA ILE A 302 10.07 2.60 11.59
C ILE A 302 9.74 1.63 10.46
N ILE A 303 9.75 0.34 10.74
CA ILE A 303 9.38 -0.73 9.82
C ILE A 303 8.14 -1.45 10.36
N PHE A 304 7.08 -1.44 9.57
CA PHE A 304 5.91 -2.28 9.75
C PHE A 304 6.05 -3.53 8.89
N LEU A 305 6.25 -4.66 9.57
CA LEU A 305 6.11 -6.00 9.01
C LEU A 305 4.61 -6.34 9.01
N ASN A 306 3.93 -5.96 7.94
CA ASN A 306 2.48 -5.94 7.84
C ASN A 306 1.90 -7.25 7.27
N LYS A 307 0.58 -7.45 7.43
CA LYS A 307 -0.15 -8.67 7.03
C LYS A 307 0.31 -9.90 7.81
N ILE A 308 0.54 -9.72 9.11
CA ILE A 308 0.95 -10.81 9.98
C ILE A 308 -0.14 -11.88 10.11
N ASP A 309 -1.41 -11.51 9.96
CA ASP A 309 -2.57 -12.41 9.91
C ASP A 309 -2.45 -13.42 8.76
N LEU A 310 -2.17 -12.94 7.54
CA LEU A 310 -2.01 -13.82 6.37
C LEU A 310 -0.73 -14.66 6.46
N PHE A 311 0.32 -14.11 7.06
CA PHE A 311 1.56 -14.83 7.31
C PHE A 311 1.34 -15.98 8.29
N ASP A 312 0.69 -15.72 9.42
CA ASP A 312 0.38 -16.71 10.44
C ASP A 312 -0.53 -17.81 9.87
N GLU A 313 -1.58 -17.43 9.14
CA GLU A 313 -2.48 -18.39 8.45
C GLU A 313 -1.69 -19.31 7.50
N THR A 314 -0.73 -18.77 6.75
CA THR A 314 0.07 -19.56 5.80
C THR A 314 1.00 -20.55 6.51
N ILE A 315 1.63 -20.12 7.61
CA ILE A 315 2.51 -20.98 8.42
C ILE A 315 1.72 -22.13 9.04
N LEU A 316 0.56 -21.83 9.65
CA LEU A 316 -0.27 -22.84 10.33
C LEU A 316 -0.86 -23.88 9.38
N LYS A 317 -1.17 -23.48 8.13
CA LYS A 317 -1.61 -24.44 7.10
C LYS A 317 -0.49 -25.34 6.59
N GLN A 318 0.76 -25.11 6.97
CA GLN A 318 1.94 -25.90 6.58
C GLN A 318 2.08 -26.08 5.06
N THR A 319 1.64 -25.10 4.27
CA THR A 319 1.67 -25.16 2.80
C THR A 319 3.04 -24.83 2.22
N ILE A 320 4.02 -24.52 3.07
CA ILE A 320 5.36 -24.08 2.69
C ILE A 320 6.45 -24.90 3.39
N ASN A 321 7.60 -25.01 2.73
CA ASN A 321 8.78 -25.61 3.34
C ASN A 321 9.54 -24.56 4.17
N LEU A 322 9.41 -24.62 5.50
CA LEU A 322 10.06 -23.68 6.42
C LEU A 322 11.58 -23.68 6.30
N GLN A 323 12.21 -24.82 6.01
CA GLN A 323 13.67 -24.90 5.88
C GLN A 323 14.18 -24.17 4.62
N GLU A 324 13.40 -24.16 3.55
CA GLU A 324 13.73 -23.39 2.34
C GLU A 324 13.54 -21.88 2.54
N CYS A 325 12.51 -21.49 3.30
CA CYS A 325 12.22 -20.09 3.59
C CYS A 325 13.19 -19.51 4.63
N PHE A 326 13.52 -20.32 5.66
CA PHE A 326 14.32 -19.95 6.82
C PHE A 326 15.48 -20.93 7.03
N PRO A 327 16.51 -20.94 6.16
CA PRO A 327 17.69 -21.77 6.36
C PRO A 327 18.35 -21.48 7.72
N GLY A 328 18.60 -22.52 8.51
CA GLY A 328 19.18 -22.41 9.85
C GLY A 328 18.16 -22.19 10.97
N PHE A 329 16.86 -22.08 10.66
CA PHE A 329 15.82 -22.19 11.67
C PHE A 329 15.64 -23.67 12.05
N SER A 330 15.96 -24.03 13.29
CA SER A 330 15.63 -25.34 13.85
C SER A 330 14.43 -25.18 14.75
N GLU A 331 13.35 -25.90 14.44
CA GLU A 331 12.21 -26.00 15.33
C GLU A 331 12.55 -26.98 16.45
N ASP A 332 12.42 -26.57 17.70
CA ASP A 332 12.55 -27.50 18.81
C ASP A 332 11.30 -28.39 18.82
N LYS A 333 11.45 -29.61 18.28
CA LYS A 333 10.36 -30.59 18.17
C LYS A 333 10.05 -31.27 19.52
N THR A 334 10.76 -30.91 20.58
CA THR A 334 10.51 -31.48 21.90
C THR A 334 9.33 -30.76 22.56
N LEU A 335 8.29 -31.55 22.87
CA LEU A 335 7.00 -31.17 23.48
C LEU A 335 5.96 -30.71 22.46
N GLY A 336 4.68 -31.03 22.69
CA GLY A 336 3.55 -30.62 21.84
C GLY A 336 3.42 -29.10 21.81
N VAL A 337 4.21 -28.46 20.96
CA VAL A 337 4.33 -27.02 20.84
C VAL A 337 3.00 -26.46 20.36
N LYS A 338 2.37 -25.61 21.19
CA LYS A 338 1.18 -24.86 20.78
C LYS A 338 1.50 -24.03 19.53
N GLU A 339 0.53 -23.88 18.63
CA GLU A 339 0.64 -23.09 17.40
C GLU A 339 1.28 -21.70 17.64
N ASP A 340 0.90 -21.04 18.73
CA ASP A 340 1.45 -19.74 19.15
C ASP A 340 2.97 -19.74 19.39
N CYS A 341 3.51 -20.83 19.92
CA CYS A 341 4.94 -20.95 20.20
C CYS A 341 5.74 -21.10 18.90
N VAL A 342 5.23 -21.85 17.91
CA VAL A 342 5.84 -21.96 16.57
C VAL A 342 5.90 -20.58 15.91
N LEU A 343 4.76 -19.88 15.87
CA LEU A 343 4.67 -18.54 15.28
C LEU A 343 5.61 -17.56 15.99
N ARG A 344 5.67 -17.58 17.32
CA ARG A 344 6.59 -16.74 18.10
C ARG A 344 8.06 -17.01 17.76
N ASN A 345 8.46 -18.27 17.68
CA ASN A 345 9.84 -18.66 17.37
C ASN A 345 10.26 -18.20 15.97
N ILE A 346 9.39 -18.39 14.97
CA ILE A 346 9.64 -17.95 13.58
C ILE A 346 9.72 -16.42 13.52
N LYS A 347 8.78 -15.69 14.16
CA LYS A 347 8.80 -14.23 14.21
C LYS A 347 10.08 -13.71 14.87
N THR A 348 10.54 -14.36 15.93
CA THR A 348 11.78 -14.00 16.64
C THR A 348 13.01 -14.24 15.75
N PHE A 349 13.05 -15.36 15.04
CA PHE A 349 14.11 -15.64 14.06
C PHE A 349 14.14 -14.60 12.92
N ILE A 350 12.97 -14.25 12.37
CA ILE A 350 12.84 -13.21 11.35
C ILE A 350 13.37 -11.87 11.88
N LEU A 351 12.96 -11.45 13.08
CA LEU A 351 13.42 -10.20 13.66
C LEU A 351 14.94 -10.20 13.84
N SER A 352 15.54 -11.26 14.37
CA SER A 352 16.99 -11.38 14.53
C SER A 352 17.71 -11.27 13.19
N LYS A 353 17.35 -12.10 12.20
CA LYS A 353 18.03 -12.12 10.89
C LYS A 353 17.81 -10.86 10.08
N PHE A 354 16.59 -10.34 10.08
CA PHE A 354 16.29 -9.11 9.36
C PHE A 354 16.99 -7.90 9.99
N THR A 355 17.06 -7.85 11.33
CA THR A 355 17.82 -6.80 12.04
C THR A 355 19.31 -6.90 11.72
N GLU A 356 19.92 -8.10 11.77
CA GLU A 356 21.31 -8.32 11.36
C GLU A 356 21.59 -7.82 9.93
N GLU A 357 20.69 -8.12 9.00
CA GLU A 357 20.87 -7.72 7.60
C GLU A 357 20.64 -6.23 7.35
N VAL A 358 19.70 -5.60 8.06
CA VAL A 358 19.35 -4.18 7.87
C VAL A 358 20.27 -3.25 8.68
N MET A 359 20.72 -3.67 9.88
CA MET A 359 21.58 -2.88 10.78
C MET A 359 23.07 -3.07 10.49
N ILE A 360 23.53 -2.61 9.32
CA ILE A 360 24.97 -2.59 8.97
C ILE A 360 25.66 -1.27 9.37
N CYS A 361 24.96 -0.33 10.01
CA CYS A 361 25.57 0.94 10.43
C CYS A 361 26.16 0.83 11.84
N GLU A 362 27.46 1.09 11.97
CA GLU A 362 28.23 1.13 13.22
C GLU A 362 27.77 2.23 14.22
N THR A 363 26.83 3.08 13.83
CA THR A 363 26.32 4.17 14.68
C THR A 363 24.97 3.80 15.30
N THR A 364 24.92 3.84 16.63
CA THR A 364 23.76 3.46 17.46
C THR A 364 22.55 4.41 17.38
N TRP A 365 22.65 5.51 16.63
CA TRP A 365 21.72 6.65 16.71
C TRP A 365 20.56 6.56 15.70
N HIS A 366 20.63 5.63 14.75
CA HIS A 366 19.65 5.47 13.66
C HIS A 366 19.14 4.03 13.57
N SER A 367 18.84 3.42 14.72
CA SER A 367 18.26 2.09 14.75
C SER A 367 16.90 2.07 14.07
N TRP A 368 16.63 0.97 13.36
CA TRP A 368 15.32 0.70 12.79
C TRP A 368 14.42 0.14 13.90
N TYR A 369 13.21 0.67 14.03
CA TYR A 369 12.20 0.15 14.96
C TYR A 369 11.27 -0.79 14.19
N LEU A 370 11.24 -2.07 14.55
CA LEU A 370 10.49 -3.10 13.82
C LEU A 370 9.25 -3.48 14.60
N HIS A 371 8.08 -3.45 13.95
CA HIS A 371 6.82 -3.90 14.53
C HIS A 371 6.09 -4.83 13.56
N PHE A 372 5.60 -5.96 14.07
CA PHE A 372 4.62 -6.76 13.35
C PHE A 372 3.26 -6.08 13.40
N THR A 373 2.57 -6.03 12.27
CA THR A 373 1.31 -5.29 12.16
C THR A 373 0.28 -6.06 11.33
N CYS A 374 -0.98 -5.86 11.68
CA CYS A 374 -2.13 -6.20 10.86
C CYS A 374 -2.91 -4.91 10.62
N ALA A 375 -2.69 -4.25 9.49
CA ALA A 375 -3.28 -2.93 9.22
C ALA A 375 -4.81 -2.92 9.12
N VAL A 376 -5.46 -4.08 9.01
CA VAL A 376 -6.92 -4.22 9.04
C VAL A 376 -7.47 -4.47 10.45
N ASP A 377 -6.59 -4.77 11.42
CA ASP A 377 -6.94 -4.90 12.83
C ASP A 377 -6.72 -3.55 13.54
N SER A 378 -7.83 -2.96 13.95
CA SER A 378 -7.84 -1.64 14.59
C SER A 378 -7.20 -1.64 15.97
N GLU A 379 -7.40 -2.70 16.76
CA GLU A 379 -6.88 -2.80 18.12
C GLU A 379 -5.37 -3.00 18.08
N ALA A 380 -4.90 -3.99 17.31
CA ALA A 380 -3.49 -4.27 17.15
C ALA A 380 -2.74 -3.06 16.57
N THR A 381 -3.31 -2.38 15.56
CA THR A 381 -2.68 -1.18 14.98
C THR A 381 -2.65 -0.01 15.97
N SER A 382 -3.66 0.15 16.82
CA SER A 382 -3.66 1.21 17.84
C SER A 382 -2.53 1.01 18.84
N ILE A 383 -2.29 -0.22 19.29
CA ILE A 383 -1.20 -0.57 20.21
C ILE A 383 0.15 -0.25 19.58
N VAL A 384 0.40 -0.76 18.37
CA VAL A 384 1.68 -0.53 17.66
C VAL A 384 1.90 0.97 17.39
N TYR A 385 0.86 1.71 17.05
CA TYR A 385 1.02 3.14 16.79
C TYR A 385 1.35 3.95 18.05
N LYS A 386 0.83 3.58 19.22
CA LYS A 386 1.22 4.22 20.49
C LYS A 386 2.71 4.04 20.78
N GLU A 387 3.28 2.86 20.48
CA GLU A 387 4.73 2.64 20.56
C GLU A 387 5.50 3.53 19.58
N CYS A 388 5.02 3.64 18.34
CA CYS A 388 5.61 4.52 17.33
C CYS A 388 5.56 6.00 17.74
N GLU A 389 4.45 6.44 18.34
CA GLU A 389 4.30 7.81 18.83
C GLU A 389 5.33 8.10 19.93
N ASN A 390 5.58 7.17 20.85
CA ASN A 390 6.62 7.30 21.86
C ASN A 390 8.02 7.43 21.26
N ILE A 391 8.34 6.62 20.24
CA ILE A 391 9.63 6.72 19.51
C ILE A 391 9.82 8.10 18.88
N ILE A 392 8.75 8.66 18.28
CA ILE A 392 8.76 10.00 17.69
C ILE A 392 8.90 11.06 18.78
N ARG A 393 8.18 10.91 19.89
CA ARG A 393 8.19 11.81 21.04
C ARG A 393 9.57 11.90 21.69
N GLU A 394 10.23 10.77 21.92
CA GLU A 394 11.58 10.72 22.48
C GLU A 394 12.58 11.46 21.60
N SER A 395 12.47 11.33 20.28
CA SER A 395 13.28 12.11 19.34
C SER A 395 13.09 13.62 19.52
N TYR A 396 11.83 14.03 19.64
CA TYR A 396 11.47 15.44 19.80
C TYR A 396 12.02 16.01 21.11
N ILE A 397 11.81 15.33 22.23
CA ILE A 397 12.32 15.75 23.54
C ILE A 397 13.85 15.88 23.53
N CYS A 398 14.56 14.87 23.01
CA CYS A 398 16.02 14.89 22.92
C CYS A 398 16.54 16.02 22.03
N THR A 399 15.82 16.38 20.96
CA THR A 399 16.21 17.45 20.03
C THR A 399 16.06 18.84 20.66
N TYR A 400 15.04 19.05 21.50
CA TYR A 400 14.71 20.36 22.08
C TYR A 400 15.14 20.52 23.55
N GLN A 401 15.82 19.53 24.14
CA GLN A 401 16.30 19.55 25.54
C GLN A 401 15.21 19.91 26.57
N LEU A 402 13.96 19.53 26.30
CA LEU A 402 12.83 19.73 27.20
C LEU A 402 12.88 18.66 28.30
N TYR A 403 13.72 18.86 29.31
CA TYR A 403 13.80 18.01 30.51
C TYR A 403 12.90 18.55 31.63
#